data_AF-A0A6A6M1I3-F1
#
_entry.id   AF-A0A6A6M1I3-F1
#
_cell.length_a   1.000
_cell.length_b   1.000
_cell.length_c   1.000
_cell.angle_alpha   90.00
_cell.angle_beta   90.00
_cell.angle_gamma   90.00
#
_symmetry.space_group_name_H-M   'P 1'
#
loop_
_entity.id
_entity.type
_entity.pdbx_description
1 polymer ?
#
loop_
_entity_poly.entity_id
_entity_poly.type
_entity_poly.pdbx_seq_one_letter_code
_entity_poly.pdbx_strand_id
1 'polypeptide(L)'
;MAREAGFRCLLVESDAQNWVLRLNNVVNRFDHAGLIEDNIRDEMERVFVHARRSLSCQPSEIFFTGFKGVDTNITLSGVAEIGKNGVLRLTNETSRLMGHAFYTSPFQFKNSSNGKAFSFSTSFAFVVVPEYPKLGGHGLAFAISTSKDLKALPSQYLGLLNASDSGNFTNHLLAVEFDTVQDFEFEDINDNHVGIDINSLKSNASAPAAYYSDDFSKQDLNLKGGYAIQVWIDYDSVQNLLNVTLSPTSKKARLPILSFPIDLSPIFKEHMYVGFSSSTGLLASSHYILGWSFKMNGQARALDLSSLPSLPASPKEKHMGLTIGVSVSSVFLAIIVISLAIFYTVVGTLGYLAPELPRTGKATASSDVYAFGALLLEVACGRRPIEPKALPEEMVLVDLVWERFREGKVLDVVDPRLNGQYNESEMVMVLKLGLMCSNNVSIARPTMRQVIMFLDGECQLPESLRTLHGAACADVEKDIIDAFDDFGEFELL
;
A
#
# COMPACT_ATOMS: atom_id res chain seq x y z
N MET A 1 45.83 60.16 -12.25
CA MET A 1 47.10 59.63 -12.82
C MET A 1 47.42 58.33 -12.10
N ALA A 2 47.42 57.21 -12.84
CA ALA A 2 47.91 55.86 -12.48
C ALA A 2 47.23 55.16 -11.27
N ARG A 3 46.94 53.86 -11.27
CA ARG A 3 47.02 52.78 -12.25
C ARG A 3 46.26 51.60 -11.63
N GLU A 4 45.75 50.74 -12.50
CA GLU A 4 45.39 49.35 -12.21
C GLU A 4 46.38 48.69 -11.24
N ALA A 5 45.86 48.19 -10.12
CA ALA A 5 46.47 47.07 -9.43
C ALA A 5 45.38 46.02 -9.27
N GLY A 6 45.36 45.08 -10.24
CA GLY A 6 44.52 43.91 -10.17
C GLY A 6 44.84 43.11 -8.92
N PHE A 7 43.86 42.97 -8.04
CA PHE A 7 43.89 41.94 -7.01
C PHE A 7 43.66 40.60 -7.70
N ARG A 8 44.77 39.94 -8.06
CA ARG A 8 44.78 38.54 -8.47
C ARG A 8 44.17 37.69 -7.34
N CYS A 9 43.21 36.86 -7.77
CA CYS A 9 42.57 35.79 -7.03
C CYS A 9 43.63 34.82 -6.47
N LEU A 10 44.08 35.08 -5.25
CA LEU A 10 44.91 34.20 -4.42
C LEU A 10 44.45 34.35 -2.97
N LEU A 11 43.19 34.02 -2.72
CA LEU A 11 42.72 33.72 -1.37
C LEU A 11 42.00 32.38 -1.44
N VAL A 12 42.55 31.41 -0.71
CA VAL A 12 41.90 30.12 -0.48
C VAL A 12 40.55 30.40 0.18
N GLU A 13 39.51 29.69 -0.25
CA GLU A 13 38.10 29.90 0.12
C GLU A 13 37.87 30.00 1.65
N SER A 14 38.71 29.33 2.44
CA SER A 14 38.72 29.39 3.91
C SER A 14 39.19 30.72 4.50
N ASP A 15 40.07 31.46 3.81
CA ASP A 15 40.64 32.72 4.31
C ASP A 15 39.69 33.92 4.12
N ALA A 16 38.83 33.86 3.10
CA ALA A 16 37.90 34.95 2.79
C ALA A 16 36.69 34.99 3.74
N GLN A 17 36.12 33.83 4.11
CA GLN A 17 35.07 33.76 5.14
C GLN A 17 35.60 34.22 6.50
N ASN A 18 36.85 33.87 6.82
CA ASN A 18 37.54 34.29 8.03
C ASN A 18 37.79 35.81 8.04
N TRP A 19 38.08 36.40 6.89
CA TRP A 19 38.20 37.85 6.71
C TRP A 19 36.88 38.60 6.94
N VAL A 20 35.76 38.10 6.40
CA VAL A 20 34.42 38.70 6.62
C VAL A 20 34.01 38.63 8.09
N LEU A 21 34.27 37.50 8.75
CA LEU A 21 34.07 37.35 10.20
C LEU A 21 34.93 38.31 11.03
N ARG A 22 36.21 38.50 10.66
CA ARG A 22 37.10 39.46 11.32
C ARG A 22 36.66 40.91 11.12
N LEU A 23 36.22 41.27 9.91
CA LEU A 23 35.67 42.58 9.61
C LEU A 23 34.37 42.84 10.39
N ASN A 24 33.44 41.89 10.45
CA ASN A 24 32.24 42.00 11.28
C ASN A 24 32.57 42.19 12.76
N ASN A 25 33.58 41.47 13.30
CA ASN A 25 34.02 41.65 14.69
C ASN A 25 34.73 42.98 14.94
N VAL A 26 35.30 43.61 13.92
CA VAL A 26 35.87 44.97 14.02
C VAL A 26 34.73 45.99 14.00
N VAL A 27 33.79 45.87 13.07
CA VAL A 27 32.61 46.75 12.96
C VAL A 27 31.77 46.72 14.22
N ASN A 28 31.46 45.54 14.77
CA ASN A 28 30.70 45.41 16.01
C ASN A 28 31.41 46.06 17.22
N ARG A 29 32.75 46.10 17.23
CA ARG A 29 33.53 46.79 18.26
C ARG A 29 33.45 48.30 18.14
N PHE A 30 33.42 48.85 16.92
CA PHE A 30 33.25 50.28 16.68
C PHE A 30 31.80 50.74 16.88
N ASP A 31 30.82 49.87 16.62
CA ASP A 31 29.40 50.12 16.84
C ASP A 31 29.07 50.24 18.34
N HIS A 32 29.62 49.34 19.17
CA HIS A 32 29.51 49.44 20.64
C HIS A 32 30.18 50.68 21.25
N ALA A 33 31.10 51.32 20.53
CA ALA A 33 31.75 52.56 20.96
C ALA A 33 31.00 53.82 20.51
N GLY A 34 29.90 53.69 19.75
CA GLY A 34 29.09 54.83 19.28
C GLY A 34 29.79 55.69 18.21
N LEU A 35 30.79 55.15 17.51
CA LEU A 35 31.65 55.89 16.57
C LEU A 35 31.26 55.70 15.09
N ILE A 36 30.17 54.97 14.80
CA ILE A 36 29.71 54.72 13.43
C ILE A 36 28.49 55.60 13.15
N GLU A 37 28.68 56.66 12.35
CA GLU A 37 27.57 57.42 11.78
C GLU A 37 26.76 56.54 10.81
N ASP A 38 25.44 56.71 10.76
CA ASP A 38 24.52 55.84 9.99
C ASP A 38 24.88 55.72 8.51
N ASN A 39 25.46 56.77 7.92
CA ASN A 39 25.89 56.78 6.52
C ASN A 39 27.05 55.80 6.25
N ILE A 40 27.95 55.60 7.24
CA ILE A 40 29.06 54.64 7.13
C ILE A 40 28.53 53.21 7.27
N ARG A 41 27.53 52.98 8.12
CA ARG A 41 26.87 51.66 8.26
C ARG A 41 26.25 51.22 6.93
N ASP A 42 25.52 52.13 6.28
CA ASP A 42 24.88 51.87 4.98
C ASP A 42 25.90 51.60 3.87
N GLU A 43 27.01 52.34 3.85
CA GLU A 43 28.06 52.14 2.86
C GLU A 43 28.86 50.85 3.11
N MET A 44 29.08 50.47 4.38
CA MET A 44 29.67 49.18 4.73
C MET A 44 28.76 48.01 4.37
N GLU A 45 27.46 48.08 4.61
CA GLU A 45 26.50 47.07 4.15
C GLU A 45 26.51 46.92 2.63
N ARG A 46 26.58 48.03 1.89
CA ARG A 46 26.73 47.98 0.42
C ARG A 46 28.04 47.30 -0.01
N VAL A 47 29.15 47.60 0.68
CA VAL A 47 30.44 46.94 0.42
C VAL A 47 30.41 45.47 0.80
N PHE A 48 29.73 45.07 1.89
CA PHE A 48 29.58 43.66 2.27
C PHE A 48 28.70 42.89 1.29
N VAL A 49 27.60 43.49 0.82
CA VAL A 49 26.75 42.92 -0.23
C VAL A 49 27.53 42.78 -1.54
N HIS A 50 28.33 43.79 -1.90
CA HIS A 50 29.18 43.74 -3.09
C HIS A 50 30.30 42.70 -2.95
N ALA A 51 30.96 42.62 -1.79
CA ALA A 51 31.99 41.63 -1.49
C ALA A 51 31.41 40.21 -1.48
N ARG A 52 30.22 39.97 -0.89
CA ARG A 52 29.51 38.69 -0.96
C ARG A 52 29.17 38.29 -2.40
N ARG A 53 28.77 39.26 -3.24
CA ARG A 53 28.54 39.03 -4.68
C ARG A 53 29.84 38.70 -5.43
N SER A 54 30.95 39.38 -5.11
CA SER A 54 32.25 39.13 -5.72
C SER A 54 32.95 37.85 -5.22
N LEU A 55 32.56 37.34 -4.04
CA LEU A 55 33.05 36.08 -3.45
C LEU A 55 32.20 34.86 -3.83
N SER A 56 31.02 35.06 -4.42
CA SER A 56 30.15 33.99 -4.93
C SER A 56 30.51 33.69 -6.39
N CYS A 57 31.67 33.07 -6.64
CA CYS A 57 31.85 32.34 -7.88
C CYS A 57 30.98 31.07 -7.77
N GLN A 58 29.71 31.17 -8.16
CA GLN A 58 28.83 30.00 -8.21
C GLN A 58 29.49 28.97 -9.13
N PRO A 59 29.59 27.69 -8.72
CA PRO A 59 30.13 26.67 -9.59
C PRO A 59 29.30 26.65 -10.87
N SER A 60 29.96 26.73 -12.02
CA SER A 60 29.30 26.63 -13.33
C SER A 60 29.34 25.21 -13.88
N GLU A 61 30.06 24.31 -13.23
CA GLU A 61 30.34 22.95 -13.66
C GLU A 61 30.52 22.00 -12.46
N ILE A 62 30.04 20.77 -12.61
CA ILE A 62 30.31 19.62 -11.75
C ILE A 62 31.03 18.57 -12.60
N PHE A 63 32.04 17.92 -12.04
CA PHE A 63 32.67 16.76 -12.68
C PHE A 63 33.20 15.77 -11.64
N PHE A 64 32.52 14.64 -11.55
CA PHE A 64 32.79 13.55 -10.61
C PHE A 64 32.94 12.23 -11.36
N THR A 65 34.15 11.70 -11.41
CA THR A 65 34.46 10.34 -11.87
C THR A 65 34.46 9.39 -10.67
N GLY A 66 33.28 9.23 -10.08
CA GLY A 66 33.10 8.67 -8.74
C GLY A 66 33.06 9.75 -7.65
N PHE A 67 32.63 9.34 -6.47
CA PHE A 67 32.23 10.21 -5.34
C PHE A 67 33.16 10.08 -4.13
N LYS A 68 34.38 9.57 -4.31
CA LYS A 68 35.32 9.43 -3.19
C LYS A 68 35.82 10.80 -2.75
N GLY A 69 35.56 11.18 -1.49
CA GLY A 69 36.08 12.41 -0.89
C GLY A 69 35.37 13.69 -1.35
N VAL A 70 34.14 13.58 -1.88
CA VAL A 70 33.31 14.74 -2.26
C VAL A 70 32.17 14.99 -1.26
N ASP A 71 32.29 14.45 -0.04
CA ASP A 71 31.25 14.48 1.01
C ASP A 71 30.84 15.91 1.39
N THR A 72 31.71 16.91 1.21
CA THR A 72 31.40 18.32 1.45
C THR A 72 30.62 18.98 0.31
N ASN A 73 30.72 18.45 -0.90
CA ASN A 73 30.12 19.02 -2.12
C ASN A 73 28.71 18.48 -2.40
N ILE A 74 28.34 17.36 -1.79
CA ILE A 74 27.04 16.70 -1.96
C ILE A 74 26.36 16.59 -0.60
N THR A 75 25.13 17.07 -0.53
CA THR A 75 24.23 16.82 0.60
C THR A 75 23.48 15.52 0.36
N LEU A 76 23.64 14.55 1.26
CA LEU A 76 22.91 13.29 1.27
C LEU A 76 21.76 13.35 2.28
N SER A 77 20.60 12.83 1.94
CA SER A 77 19.48 12.66 2.86
C SER A 77 18.74 11.34 2.62
N GLY A 78 17.92 10.92 3.59
CA GLY A 78 17.29 9.60 3.58
C GLY A 78 18.32 8.49 3.77
N VAL A 79 18.27 7.44 2.95
CA VAL A 79 19.22 6.31 2.98
C VAL A 79 20.41 6.44 2.04
N ALA A 80 20.56 7.59 1.37
CA ALA A 80 21.64 7.79 0.42
C ALA A 80 23.02 7.80 1.12
N GLU A 81 23.99 7.08 0.56
CA GLU A 81 25.35 6.99 1.09
C GLU A 81 26.40 6.91 -0.02
N ILE A 82 27.64 7.30 0.29
CA ILE A 82 28.79 7.09 -0.58
C ILE A 82 29.58 5.88 -0.05
N GLY A 83 29.68 4.84 -0.88
CA GLY A 83 30.46 3.65 -0.55
C GLY A 83 31.97 3.94 -0.53
N LYS A 84 32.74 3.08 0.16
CA LYS A 84 34.22 3.19 0.22
C LYS A 84 34.90 3.13 -1.15
N ASN A 85 34.25 2.50 -2.13
CA ASN A 85 34.65 2.44 -3.54
C ASN A 85 34.34 3.72 -4.32
N GLY A 86 33.70 4.73 -3.71
CA GLY A 86 33.32 5.97 -4.35
C GLY A 86 32.04 5.87 -5.19
N VAL A 87 31.22 4.83 -5.02
CA VAL A 87 29.90 4.77 -5.66
C VAL A 87 28.88 5.48 -4.77
N LEU A 88 28.05 6.34 -5.36
CA LEU A 88 26.91 6.94 -4.67
C LEU A 88 25.73 5.97 -4.76
N ARG A 89 25.26 5.47 -3.62
CA ARG A 89 24.06 4.62 -3.52
C ARG A 89 22.91 5.46 -3.01
N LEU A 90 21.87 5.67 -3.82
CA LEU A 90 20.68 6.43 -3.44
C LEU A 90 19.75 5.60 -2.54
N THR A 91 19.55 4.33 -2.87
CA THR A 91 18.74 3.40 -2.07
C THR A 91 19.35 2.00 -2.00
N ASN A 92 18.83 1.15 -1.12
CA ASN A 92 19.23 -0.24 -0.96
C ASN A 92 18.01 -1.18 -1.09
N GLU A 93 18.19 -2.47 -0.85
CA GLU A 93 17.11 -3.49 -0.90
C GLU A 93 16.09 -3.40 0.25
N THR A 94 16.04 -2.29 1.00
CA THR A 94 15.03 -2.12 2.05
C THR A 94 13.76 -1.56 1.46
N SER A 95 12.61 -2.13 1.85
CA SER A 95 11.30 -1.71 1.37
C SER A 95 10.92 -0.30 1.85
N ARG A 96 10.27 0.48 0.97
CA ARG A 96 9.63 1.78 1.27
C ARG A 96 10.54 2.84 1.89
N LEU A 97 11.74 3.01 1.34
CA LEU A 97 12.65 4.08 1.71
C LEU A 97 12.88 5.04 0.54
N MET A 98 13.48 6.19 0.83
CA MET A 98 13.91 7.17 -0.16
C MET A 98 15.30 7.68 0.18
N GLY A 99 16.03 8.10 -0.83
CA GLY A 99 17.33 8.71 -0.67
C GLY A 99 17.57 9.79 -1.70
N HIS A 100 18.25 10.85 -1.26
CA HIS A 100 18.53 12.01 -2.08
C HIS A 100 20.02 12.32 -2.04
N ALA A 101 20.53 12.80 -3.17
CA ALA A 101 21.88 13.32 -3.27
C ALA A 101 21.86 14.59 -4.13
N PHE A 102 21.95 15.74 -3.48
CA PHE A 102 21.95 17.05 -4.14
C PHE A 102 23.29 17.72 -4.00
N TYR A 103 23.73 18.41 -5.06
CA TYR A 103 24.88 19.29 -4.93
C TYR A 103 24.59 20.38 -3.89
N THR A 104 25.55 20.63 -2.99
CA THR A 104 25.31 21.40 -1.76
C THR A 104 24.92 22.85 -2.01
N SER A 105 25.44 23.48 -3.07
CA SER A 105 25.17 24.87 -3.46
C SER A 105 24.21 24.95 -4.64
N PRO A 106 23.29 25.92 -4.70
CA PRO A 106 22.39 26.06 -5.84
C PRO A 106 23.12 26.63 -7.06
N PHE A 107 22.65 26.33 -8.26
CA PHE A 107 23.10 26.95 -9.51
C PHE A 107 22.18 28.10 -9.89
N GLN A 108 22.75 29.13 -10.52
CA GLN A 108 21.95 30.20 -11.08
C GLN A 108 21.36 29.76 -12.43
N PHE A 109 20.03 29.68 -12.52
CA PHE A 109 19.29 29.30 -13.74
C PHE A 109 18.71 30.51 -14.48
N LYS A 110 18.62 31.69 -13.85
CA LYS A 110 18.10 32.92 -14.45
C LYS A 110 18.86 34.15 -13.95
N ASN A 111 18.96 35.17 -14.80
CA ASN A 111 19.51 36.49 -14.40
C ASN A 111 18.58 37.29 -13.48
N SER A 112 17.28 37.04 -13.56
CA SER A 112 16.25 37.71 -12.76
C SER A 112 15.00 36.85 -12.71
N SER A 113 14.10 37.14 -11.76
CA SER A 113 12.88 36.39 -11.51
C SER A 113 11.97 36.28 -12.76
N ASN A 114 11.97 37.30 -13.61
CA ASN A 114 11.22 37.33 -14.87
C ASN A 114 12.11 37.09 -16.11
N GLY A 115 13.39 36.77 -15.91
CA GLY A 115 14.33 36.49 -16.98
C GLY A 115 14.07 35.16 -17.69
N LYS A 116 14.81 34.91 -18.76
CA LYS A 116 14.80 33.61 -19.46
C LYS A 116 15.67 32.60 -18.71
N ALA A 117 15.25 31.33 -18.70
CA ALA A 117 16.07 30.23 -18.21
C ALA A 117 17.34 30.05 -19.06
N PHE A 118 18.44 29.70 -18.40
CA PHE A 118 19.69 29.33 -19.06
C PHE A 118 19.64 27.92 -19.62
N SER A 119 20.47 27.67 -20.63
CA SER A 119 20.73 26.31 -21.10
C SER A 119 21.55 25.54 -20.06
N PHE A 120 21.35 24.23 -20.00
CA PHE A 120 22.17 23.35 -19.16
C PHE A 120 22.38 22.00 -19.84
N SER A 121 23.43 21.31 -19.43
CA SER A 121 23.74 19.97 -19.88
C SER A 121 24.19 19.15 -18.68
N THR A 122 23.73 17.91 -18.58
CA THR A 122 24.16 16.96 -17.56
C THR A 122 24.38 15.58 -18.17
N SER A 123 25.40 14.87 -17.68
CA SER A 123 25.64 13.47 -17.99
C SER A 123 25.99 12.72 -16.72
N PHE A 124 25.38 11.57 -16.54
CA PHE A 124 25.67 10.69 -15.40
C PHE A 124 25.52 9.23 -15.84
N ALA A 125 26.15 8.34 -15.09
CA ALA A 125 26.01 6.91 -15.28
C ALA A 125 25.36 6.32 -14.04
N PHE A 126 24.31 5.51 -14.22
CA PHE A 126 23.61 4.86 -13.13
C PHE A 126 23.51 3.34 -13.33
N VAL A 127 23.21 2.63 -12.25
CA VAL A 127 22.87 1.20 -12.26
C VAL A 127 21.68 0.98 -11.34
N VAL A 128 20.71 0.18 -11.77
CA VAL A 128 19.61 -0.31 -10.93
C VAL A 128 19.76 -1.81 -10.75
N VAL A 129 19.81 -2.25 -9.50
CA VAL A 129 19.93 -3.66 -9.12
C VAL A 129 18.73 -4.04 -8.27
N PRO A 130 17.75 -4.80 -8.82
CA PRO A 130 16.59 -5.24 -8.05
C PRO A 130 16.96 -6.31 -7.02
N GLU A 131 16.27 -6.33 -5.88
CA GLU A 131 16.44 -7.37 -4.85
C GLU A 131 16.14 -8.77 -5.41
N TYR A 132 15.11 -8.87 -6.25
CA TYR A 132 14.71 -10.09 -6.93
C TYR A 132 14.91 -9.91 -8.44
N PRO A 133 15.56 -10.86 -9.15
CA PRO A 133 15.75 -10.74 -10.59
C PRO A 133 14.43 -10.47 -11.31
N LYS A 134 14.37 -9.39 -12.10
CA LYS A 134 13.20 -8.89 -12.86
C LYS A 134 12.11 -8.20 -12.03
N LEU A 135 12.16 -8.24 -10.70
CA LEU A 135 11.17 -7.68 -9.80
C LEU A 135 11.82 -6.65 -8.87
N GLY A 136 11.58 -5.37 -9.13
CA GLY A 136 12.10 -4.28 -8.32
C GLY A 136 11.58 -2.93 -8.77
N GLY A 137 11.65 -1.95 -7.88
CA GLY A 137 11.12 -0.61 -8.07
C GLY A 137 11.51 0.37 -6.96
N HIS A 138 11.16 1.65 -7.08
CA HIS A 138 10.37 2.21 -8.20
C HIS A 138 11.24 2.82 -9.29
N GLY A 139 12.30 3.54 -8.92
CA GLY A 139 13.22 4.10 -9.89
C GLY A 139 14.09 5.18 -9.29
N LEU A 140 14.65 6.02 -10.15
CA LEU A 140 15.40 7.20 -9.77
C LEU A 140 15.08 8.35 -10.73
N ALA A 141 15.37 9.58 -10.29
CA ALA A 141 15.20 10.76 -11.11
C ALA A 141 16.38 11.73 -10.93
N PHE A 142 16.78 12.37 -12.03
CA PHE A 142 17.56 13.59 -11.96
C PHE A 142 16.60 14.76 -11.74
N ALA A 143 16.83 15.57 -10.70
CA ALA A 143 15.91 16.62 -10.27
C ALA A 143 16.58 17.99 -10.22
N ILE A 144 15.82 19.01 -10.62
CA ILE A 144 16.12 20.43 -10.44
C ILE A 144 14.99 21.04 -9.60
N SER A 145 15.31 21.48 -8.39
CA SER A 145 14.33 21.88 -7.38
C SER A 145 14.74 23.14 -6.61
N THR A 146 13.79 23.79 -5.93
CA THR A 146 14.09 24.95 -5.07
C THR A 146 14.71 24.58 -3.72
N SER A 147 14.64 23.30 -3.33
CA SER A 147 15.18 22.77 -2.08
C SER A 147 15.79 21.39 -2.30
N LYS A 148 16.86 21.08 -1.56
CA LYS A 148 17.43 19.73 -1.45
C LYS A 148 16.70 18.85 -0.41
N ASP A 149 15.92 19.47 0.46
CA ASP A 149 15.09 18.80 1.47
C ASP A 149 13.65 18.70 0.93
N LEU A 150 13.40 17.64 0.15
CA LEU A 150 12.10 17.39 -0.48
C LEU A 150 11.11 16.77 0.51
N LYS A 151 9.88 17.28 0.53
CA LYS A 151 8.77 16.71 1.33
C LYS A 151 8.12 15.55 0.57
N ALA A 152 8.88 14.50 0.30
CA ALA A 152 8.44 13.43 -0.58
C ALA A 152 7.96 12.18 0.16
N LEU A 153 7.31 11.28 -0.59
CA LEU A 153 7.00 9.91 -0.18
C LEU A 153 7.88 8.89 -0.92
N PRO A 154 8.06 7.68 -0.36
CA PRO A 154 8.73 6.58 -1.06
C PRO A 154 7.79 5.95 -2.10
N SER A 155 8.14 4.76 -2.62
CA SER A 155 7.37 4.02 -3.63
C SER A 155 7.21 4.82 -4.93
N GLN A 156 6.02 4.85 -5.53
CA GLN A 156 5.73 5.48 -6.82
C GLN A 156 6.05 6.98 -6.88
N TYR A 157 6.28 7.62 -5.73
CA TYR A 157 6.59 9.05 -5.68
C TYR A 157 8.04 9.42 -5.98
N LEU A 158 8.91 8.43 -6.23
CA LEU A 158 10.33 8.56 -6.56
C LEU A 158 11.16 9.39 -5.57
N GLY A 159 10.65 9.69 -4.37
CA GLY A 159 11.27 10.65 -3.46
C GLY A 159 11.22 12.10 -3.97
N LEU A 160 10.32 12.45 -4.89
CA LEU A 160 10.21 13.80 -5.45
C LEU A 160 9.07 14.61 -4.83
N LEU A 161 7.89 14.00 -4.76
CA LEU A 161 6.63 14.63 -4.41
C LEU A 161 5.84 13.76 -3.43
N ASN A 162 4.65 14.19 -3.07
CA ASN A 162 3.68 13.43 -2.29
C ASN A 162 2.26 13.59 -2.87
N ALA A 163 1.31 12.85 -2.31
CA ALA A 163 -0.07 12.85 -2.77
C ALA A 163 -0.76 14.23 -2.69
N SER A 164 -0.29 15.13 -1.82
CA SER A 164 -0.88 16.45 -1.58
C SER A 164 -0.27 17.58 -2.39
N ASP A 165 0.93 17.41 -2.95
CA ASP A 165 1.62 18.45 -3.72
C ASP A 165 1.89 18.07 -5.20
N SER A 166 1.59 16.86 -5.63
CA SER A 166 1.64 16.50 -7.05
C SER A 166 0.68 17.38 -7.88
N GLY A 167 1.20 17.97 -8.97
CA GLY A 167 0.51 18.94 -9.82
C GLY A 167 0.61 20.39 -9.33
N ASN A 168 1.24 20.67 -8.19
CA ASN A 168 1.30 22.01 -7.62
C ASN A 168 2.43 22.86 -8.26
N PHE A 169 2.06 23.89 -9.03
CA PHE A 169 3.01 24.80 -9.69
C PHE A 169 3.97 25.54 -8.74
N THR A 170 3.66 25.61 -7.44
CA THR A 170 4.56 26.22 -6.44
C THR A 170 5.75 25.33 -6.07
N ASN A 171 5.77 24.08 -6.51
CA ASN A 171 6.90 23.17 -6.27
C ASN A 171 8.17 23.65 -6.99
N HIS A 172 8.00 24.23 -8.18
CA HIS A 172 9.11 24.63 -9.06
C HIS A 172 10.11 23.47 -9.23
N LEU A 173 9.59 22.35 -9.74
CA LEU A 173 10.33 21.09 -9.93
C LEU A 173 10.35 20.72 -11.41
N LEU A 174 11.54 20.41 -11.92
CA LEU A 174 11.73 19.58 -13.10
C LEU A 174 12.40 18.29 -12.65
N ALA A 175 11.89 17.14 -13.10
CA ALA A 175 12.60 15.88 -12.97
C ALA A 175 12.63 15.13 -14.31
N VAL A 176 13.69 14.35 -14.50
CA VAL A 176 13.76 13.34 -15.55
C VAL A 176 13.87 12.00 -14.85
N GLU A 177 12.78 11.24 -14.88
CA GLU A 177 12.63 9.96 -14.20
C GLU A 177 13.07 8.78 -15.07
N PHE A 178 13.55 7.75 -14.40
CA PHE A 178 13.90 6.44 -14.94
C PHE A 178 13.11 5.42 -14.14
N ASP A 179 11.85 5.24 -14.53
CA ASP A 179 10.89 4.43 -13.81
C ASP A 179 10.96 2.96 -14.26
N THR A 180 10.89 2.08 -13.27
CA THR A 180 11.00 0.62 -13.41
C THR A 180 9.73 -0.12 -12.95
N VAL A 181 8.67 0.62 -12.64
CA VAL A 181 7.33 0.16 -12.27
C VAL A 181 6.29 0.88 -13.13
N GLN A 182 5.14 0.24 -13.33
CA GLN A 182 4.00 0.87 -14.01
C GLN A 182 2.93 1.22 -12.97
N ASP A 183 2.84 2.49 -12.62
CA ASP A 183 1.85 3.03 -11.72
C ASP A 183 0.70 3.67 -12.54
N PHE A 184 -0.43 2.96 -12.65
CA PHE A 184 -1.58 3.41 -13.45
C PHE A 184 -2.16 4.76 -13.00
N GLU A 185 -1.99 5.13 -11.73
CA GLU A 185 -2.44 6.42 -11.20
C GLU A 185 -1.65 7.61 -11.79
N PHE A 186 -0.45 7.38 -12.29
CA PHE A 186 0.39 8.40 -12.95
C PHE A 186 0.40 8.26 -14.47
N GLU A 187 -0.43 7.37 -15.02
CA GLU A 187 -0.57 7.10 -16.45
C GLU A 187 0.74 6.61 -17.10
N ASP A 188 1.51 5.82 -16.36
CA ASP A 188 2.74 5.21 -16.84
C ASP A 188 2.51 4.34 -18.08
N ILE A 189 3.35 4.56 -19.09
CA ILE A 189 3.24 3.88 -20.38
C ILE A 189 3.64 2.40 -20.32
N ASN A 190 4.52 2.02 -19.40
CA ASN A 190 4.96 0.65 -19.09
C ASN A 190 5.87 0.67 -17.84
N ASP A 191 6.38 -0.49 -17.43
CA ASP A 191 7.23 -0.67 -16.25
C ASP A 191 8.74 -0.45 -16.50
N ASN A 192 9.10 0.26 -17.57
CA ASN A 192 10.49 0.48 -17.99
C ASN A 192 10.56 1.70 -18.94
N HIS A 193 10.45 2.89 -18.39
CA HIS A 193 10.36 4.11 -19.18
C HIS A 193 11.19 5.28 -18.63
N VAL A 194 11.39 6.26 -19.50
CA VAL A 194 11.99 7.55 -19.17
C VAL A 194 10.92 8.61 -19.30
N GLY A 195 10.81 9.46 -18.28
CA GLY A 195 9.77 10.49 -18.17
C GLY A 195 10.35 11.88 -17.95
N ILE A 196 9.59 12.92 -18.31
CA ILE A 196 9.89 14.32 -18.03
C ILE A 196 8.74 14.88 -17.20
N ASP A 197 9.04 15.25 -15.96
CA ASP A 197 8.07 15.61 -14.95
C ASP A 197 8.18 17.07 -14.59
N ILE A 198 7.04 17.75 -14.55
CA ILE A 198 6.96 19.17 -14.18
C ILE A 198 5.93 19.33 -13.08
N ASN A 199 6.43 19.52 -11.86
CA ASN A 199 5.62 19.66 -10.65
C ASN A 199 4.64 18.51 -10.37
N SER A 200 4.70 17.40 -11.10
CA SER A 200 3.75 16.28 -11.08
C SER A 200 4.50 15.00 -11.43
N LEU A 201 4.08 13.85 -10.90
CA LEU A 201 4.59 12.52 -11.28
C LEU A 201 3.93 11.96 -12.53
N LYS A 202 2.79 12.53 -12.95
CA LYS A 202 2.30 12.28 -14.30
C LYS A 202 3.22 12.99 -15.29
N SER A 203 4.06 12.22 -15.97
CA SER A 203 4.99 12.66 -17.00
C SER A 203 4.33 13.54 -18.07
N ASN A 204 4.94 14.69 -18.36
CA ASN A 204 4.55 15.56 -19.48
C ASN A 204 4.92 14.96 -20.84
N ALA A 205 5.99 14.18 -20.88
CA ALA A 205 6.39 13.38 -22.02
C ALA A 205 7.16 12.15 -21.53
N SER A 206 6.91 10.99 -22.13
CA SER A 206 7.57 9.74 -21.76
C SER A 206 7.89 8.89 -22.99
N ALA A 207 8.88 8.02 -22.86
CA ALA A 207 9.25 7.04 -23.86
C ALA A 207 9.71 5.74 -23.21
N PRO A 208 9.42 4.56 -23.80
CA PRO A 208 10.00 3.30 -23.34
C PRO A 208 11.53 3.39 -23.35
N ALA A 209 12.18 2.88 -22.31
CA ALA A 209 13.62 2.98 -22.19
C ALA A 209 14.31 2.21 -23.34
N ALA A 210 15.06 2.96 -24.14
CA ALA A 210 15.74 2.48 -25.33
C ALA A 210 16.84 3.47 -25.73
N TYR A 211 17.69 3.07 -26.67
CA TYR A 211 18.69 3.94 -27.29
C TYR A 211 18.74 3.72 -28.80
N TYR A 212 19.34 4.68 -29.51
CA TYR A 212 19.62 4.54 -30.94
C TYR A 212 21.07 4.12 -31.15
N SER A 213 21.31 3.04 -31.89
CA SER A 213 22.67 2.66 -32.30
C SER A 213 23.19 3.55 -33.43
N ASP A 214 24.46 3.36 -33.81
CA ASP A 214 25.13 4.16 -34.84
C ASP A 214 24.47 4.09 -36.22
N ASP A 215 23.71 3.02 -36.49
CA ASP A 215 22.91 2.80 -37.69
C ASP A 215 21.49 3.40 -37.60
N PHE A 216 21.19 4.15 -36.53
CA PHE A 216 19.89 4.73 -36.23
C PHE A 216 18.77 3.72 -35.95
N SER A 217 19.09 2.45 -35.70
CA SER A 217 18.09 1.49 -35.22
C SER A 217 17.82 1.69 -33.73
N LYS A 218 16.56 1.57 -33.33
CA LYS A 218 16.13 1.66 -31.93
C LYS A 218 16.36 0.31 -31.24
N GLN A 219 17.06 0.32 -30.12
CA GLN A 219 17.40 -0.86 -29.33
C GLN A 219 16.81 -0.72 -27.93
N ASP A 220 16.06 -1.72 -27.48
CA ASP A 220 15.44 -1.72 -26.16
C ASP A 220 16.49 -1.77 -25.05
N LEU A 221 16.23 -1.07 -23.96
CA LEU A 221 17.12 -0.97 -22.81
C LEU A 221 16.34 -1.34 -21.55
N ASN A 222 16.87 -2.25 -20.74
CA ASN A 222 16.25 -2.61 -19.46
C ASN A 222 16.92 -1.82 -18.33
N LEU A 223 16.19 -0.85 -17.77
CA LEU A 223 16.69 0.04 -16.70
C LEU A 223 17.11 -0.74 -15.44
N LYS A 224 16.37 -1.80 -15.10
CA LYS A 224 16.65 -2.71 -13.97
C LYS A 224 17.53 -3.92 -14.33
N GLY A 225 18.39 -3.75 -15.35
CA GLY A 225 19.24 -4.81 -15.90
C GLY A 225 20.53 -5.10 -15.12
N GLY A 226 20.88 -4.31 -14.10
CA GLY A 226 22.10 -4.50 -13.31
C GLY A 226 23.41 -4.11 -14.01
N TYR A 227 23.34 -3.42 -15.15
CA TYR A 227 24.49 -2.88 -15.88
C TYR A 227 24.45 -1.35 -15.92
N ALA A 228 25.60 -0.73 -16.19
CA ALA A 228 25.73 0.72 -16.26
C ALA A 228 25.00 1.28 -17.50
N ILE A 229 24.19 2.31 -17.27
CA ILE A 229 23.52 3.10 -18.30
C ILE A 229 24.00 4.53 -18.16
N GLN A 230 24.50 5.10 -19.26
CA GLN A 230 24.87 6.51 -19.32
C GLN A 230 23.74 7.34 -19.90
N VAL A 231 23.50 8.48 -19.28
CA VAL A 231 22.44 9.42 -19.61
C VAL A 231 23.05 10.76 -20.00
N TRP A 232 22.38 11.45 -20.92
CA TRP A 232 22.55 12.87 -21.19
C TRP A 232 21.20 13.57 -21.16
N ILE A 233 21.11 14.66 -20.41
CA ILE A 233 19.94 15.56 -20.41
C ILE A 233 20.46 16.94 -20.82
N ASP A 234 19.99 17.45 -21.95
CA ASP A 234 20.40 18.73 -22.50
C ASP A 234 19.19 19.62 -22.73
N TYR A 235 19.20 20.80 -22.10
CA TYR A 235 18.23 21.84 -22.32
C TYR A 235 18.84 22.97 -23.13
N ASP A 236 18.29 23.21 -24.32
CA ASP A 236 18.60 24.39 -25.13
C ASP A 236 17.52 25.45 -24.91
N SER A 237 17.85 26.52 -24.19
CA SER A 237 16.90 27.60 -23.95
C SER A 237 16.67 28.48 -25.19
N VAL A 238 17.54 28.48 -26.20
CA VAL A 238 17.30 29.20 -27.45
C VAL A 238 16.18 28.53 -28.23
N GLN A 239 16.20 27.20 -28.28
CA GLN A 239 15.18 26.40 -28.95
C GLN A 239 14.00 26.02 -28.06
N ASN A 240 14.08 26.24 -26.75
CA ASN A 240 13.12 25.75 -25.75
C ASN A 240 12.90 24.24 -25.92
N LEU A 241 13.98 23.47 -25.88
CA LEU A 241 13.96 22.03 -26.15
C LEU A 241 14.78 21.28 -25.10
N LEU A 242 14.13 20.30 -24.45
CA LEU A 242 14.77 19.37 -23.53
C LEU A 242 14.93 18.00 -24.22
N ASN A 243 16.17 17.52 -24.30
CA ASN A 243 16.51 16.25 -24.90
C ASN A 243 17.08 15.29 -23.86
N VAL A 244 16.63 14.03 -23.87
CA VAL A 244 17.13 12.95 -23.05
C VAL A 244 17.68 11.84 -23.95
N THR A 245 18.92 11.42 -23.71
CA THR A 245 19.61 10.38 -24.47
C THR A 245 20.16 9.33 -23.51
N LEU A 246 19.98 8.05 -23.82
CA LEU A 246 20.54 6.92 -23.07
C LEU A 246 21.54 6.16 -23.95
N SER A 247 22.52 5.51 -23.32
CA SER A 247 23.44 4.60 -23.98
C SER A 247 24.00 3.58 -22.99
N PRO A 248 24.18 2.30 -23.38
CA PRO A 248 24.92 1.33 -22.58
C PRO A 248 26.45 1.52 -22.66
N THR A 249 26.93 2.54 -23.38
CA THR A 249 28.36 2.81 -23.61
C THR A 249 28.72 4.27 -23.34
N SER A 250 30.02 4.59 -23.26
CA SER A 250 30.53 5.97 -23.12
C SER A 250 30.20 6.90 -24.30
N LYS A 251 29.60 6.38 -25.38
CA LYS A 251 29.27 7.13 -26.58
C LYS A 251 27.80 7.54 -26.55
N LYS A 252 27.56 8.85 -26.58
CA LYS A 252 26.22 9.43 -26.73
C LYS A 252 25.66 9.11 -28.12
N ALA A 253 24.44 8.57 -28.16
CA ALA A 253 23.72 8.35 -29.40
C ALA A 253 23.42 9.67 -30.13
N ARG A 254 23.31 9.61 -31.46
CA ARG A 254 23.01 10.81 -32.28
C ARG A 254 21.58 11.30 -32.11
N LEU A 255 20.65 10.38 -31.84
CA LEU A 255 19.25 10.69 -31.64
C LEU A 255 18.90 10.53 -30.15
N PRO A 256 18.21 11.52 -29.55
CA PRO A 256 17.67 11.37 -28.21
C PRO A 256 16.53 10.34 -28.22
N ILE A 257 16.31 9.67 -27.08
CA ILE A 257 15.15 8.79 -26.92
C ILE A 257 13.87 9.60 -26.67
N LEU A 258 14.02 10.78 -26.07
CA LEU A 258 12.92 11.66 -25.71
C LEU A 258 13.32 13.12 -25.97
N SER A 259 12.48 13.83 -26.70
CA SER A 259 12.62 15.26 -27.00
C SER A 259 11.32 15.96 -26.65
N PHE A 260 11.39 16.96 -25.79
CA PHE A 260 10.21 17.68 -25.31
C PHE A 260 10.38 19.19 -25.50
N PRO A 261 9.58 19.82 -26.39
CA PRO A 261 9.56 21.27 -26.55
C PRO A 261 8.94 21.92 -25.31
N ILE A 262 9.74 22.70 -24.57
CA ILE A 262 9.32 23.40 -23.37
C ILE A 262 10.15 24.65 -23.11
N ASP A 263 9.48 25.74 -22.72
CA ASP A 263 10.12 26.86 -22.05
C ASP A 263 10.14 26.63 -20.52
N LEU A 264 11.33 26.41 -19.94
CA LEU A 264 11.50 26.21 -18.50
C LEU A 264 11.50 27.52 -17.70
N SER A 265 11.48 28.69 -18.36
CA SER A 265 11.51 30.01 -17.69
C SER A 265 10.39 30.23 -16.64
N PRO A 266 9.14 29.75 -16.85
CA PRO A 266 8.07 29.85 -15.85
C PRO A 266 8.26 28.89 -14.66
N ILE A 267 8.96 27.77 -14.88
CA ILE A 267 9.17 26.73 -13.87
C ILE A 267 10.33 27.11 -12.96
N PHE A 268 11.43 27.59 -13.54
CA PHE A 268 12.66 27.85 -12.80
C PHE A 268 12.66 29.17 -12.02
N LYS A 269 13.30 29.11 -10.84
CA LYS A 269 13.69 30.29 -10.07
C LYS A 269 15.12 30.71 -10.44
N GLU A 270 15.55 31.85 -9.92
CA GLU A 270 16.90 32.36 -10.17
C GLU A 270 17.99 31.38 -9.72
N HIS A 271 17.80 30.74 -8.57
CA HIS A 271 18.73 29.77 -8.00
C HIS A 271 17.99 28.48 -7.64
N MET A 272 18.52 27.33 -8.06
CA MET A 272 17.92 26.02 -7.82
C MET A 272 19.01 24.97 -7.57
N TYR A 273 18.66 23.91 -6.85
CA TYR A 273 19.53 22.77 -6.60
C TYR A 273 19.39 21.73 -7.70
N VAL A 274 20.47 21.02 -7.98
CA VAL A 274 20.50 19.89 -8.91
C VAL A 274 20.96 18.64 -8.16
N GLY A 275 20.37 17.51 -8.46
CA GLY A 275 20.67 16.27 -7.75
C GLY A 275 19.88 15.08 -8.25
N PHE A 276 19.89 14.06 -7.42
CA PHE A 276 19.19 12.81 -7.67
C PHE A 276 18.24 12.49 -6.54
N SER A 277 17.09 11.95 -6.91
CA SER A 277 16.12 11.36 -6.00
C SER A 277 15.85 9.92 -6.40
N SER A 278 15.54 9.07 -5.43
CA SER A 278 15.16 7.69 -5.67
C SER A 278 14.39 7.14 -4.48
N SER A 279 13.51 6.18 -4.75
CA SER A 279 12.73 5.48 -3.75
C SER A 279 12.64 3.99 -4.03
N THR A 280 12.30 3.25 -2.99
CA THR A 280 11.97 1.83 -3.07
C THR A 280 10.51 1.59 -2.75
N GLY A 281 9.96 0.52 -3.34
CA GLY A 281 8.60 0.06 -3.11
C GLY A 281 8.55 -1.14 -2.18
N LEU A 282 7.53 -1.98 -2.35
CA LEU A 282 7.46 -3.30 -1.70
C LEU A 282 8.57 -4.22 -2.21
N LEU A 283 8.80 -4.22 -3.53
CA LEU A 283 9.89 -4.92 -4.19
C LEU A 283 11.02 -3.90 -4.40
N ALA A 284 12.03 -3.94 -3.54
CA ALA A 284 13.06 -2.91 -3.49
C ALA A 284 14.14 -3.11 -4.56
N SER A 285 14.70 -1.99 -5.02
CA SER A 285 15.90 -1.95 -5.86
C SER A 285 16.96 -1.05 -5.21
N SER A 286 18.23 -1.43 -5.38
CA SER A 286 19.34 -0.53 -5.12
C SER A 286 19.60 0.34 -6.35
N HIS A 287 19.64 1.65 -6.17
CA HIS A 287 19.91 2.62 -7.23
C HIS A 287 21.27 3.28 -6.99
N TYR A 288 22.15 3.23 -7.98
CA TYR A 288 23.53 3.71 -7.87
C TYR A 288 23.83 4.75 -8.93
N ILE A 289 24.59 5.79 -8.57
CA ILE A 289 25.24 6.73 -9.49
C ILE A 289 26.75 6.48 -9.43
N LEU A 290 27.34 6.23 -10.60
CA LEU A 290 28.76 5.89 -10.74
C LEU A 290 29.63 7.12 -11.01
N GLY A 291 29.08 8.13 -11.67
CA GLY A 291 29.74 9.39 -11.98
C GLY A 291 28.74 10.42 -12.47
N TRP A 292 29.10 11.70 -12.36
CA TRP A 292 28.21 12.81 -12.68
C TRP A 292 28.97 14.03 -13.20
N SER A 293 28.44 14.63 -14.25
CA SER A 293 28.94 15.83 -14.91
C SER A 293 27.75 16.76 -15.15
N PHE A 294 27.86 18.03 -14.78
CA PHE A 294 26.81 19.03 -14.97
C PHE A 294 27.44 20.34 -15.43
N LYS A 295 26.80 21.09 -16.32
CA LYS A 295 27.30 22.38 -16.79
C LYS A 295 26.18 23.34 -17.16
N MET A 296 26.30 24.59 -16.70
CA MET A 296 25.46 25.70 -17.14
C MET A 296 26.03 26.33 -18.42
N ASN A 297 25.15 26.68 -19.37
CA ASN A 297 25.48 27.37 -20.63
C ASN A 297 26.64 26.73 -21.41
N GLY A 298 26.65 25.41 -21.48
CA GLY A 298 27.66 24.66 -22.23
C GLY A 298 27.38 23.17 -22.16
N GLN A 299 28.26 22.39 -22.80
CA GLN A 299 28.14 20.94 -22.81
C GLN A 299 28.84 20.33 -21.59
N ALA A 300 28.16 19.41 -20.89
CA ALA A 300 28.74 18.65 -19.81
C ALA A 300 29.93 17.82 -20.32
N ARG A 301 30.98 17.70 -19.49
CA ARG A 301 32.14 16.86 -19.82
C ARG A 301 31.71 15.41 -19.98
N ALA A 302 32.24 14.74 -20.99
CA ALA A 302 31.98 13.32 -21.21
C ALA A 302 32.53 12.47 -20.05
N LEU A 303 31.74 11.52 -19.59
CA LEU A 303 32.17 10.47 -18.68
C LEU A 303 32.57 9.24 -19.48
N ASP A 304 33.66 8.60 -19.07
CA ASP A 304 34.05 7.30 -19.60
C ASP A 304 33.69 6.19 -18.60
N LEU A 305 32.72 5.34 -18.96
CA LEU A 305 32.25 4.23 -18.14
C LEU A 305 33.38 3.29 -17.70
N SER A 306 34.43 3.13 -18.50
CA SER A 306 35.56 2.24 -18.16
C SER A 306 36.38 2.74 -16.96
N SER A 307 36.33 4.04 -16.70
CA SER A 307 37.05 4.72 -15.62
C SER A 307 36.24 4.88 -14.33
N LEU A 308 34.94 4.57 -14.36
CA LEU A 308 34.03 4.75 -13.23
C LEU A 308 34.17 3.61 -12.20
N PRO A 309 33.87 3.88 -10.92
CA PRO A 309 33.94 2.86 -9.87
C PRO A 309 32.95 1.73 -10.13
N SER A 310 33.40 0.49 -9.91
CA SER A 310 32.57 -0.71 -10.03
C SER A 310 31.68 -0.89 -8.80
N LEU A 311 30.51 -1.49 -9.01
CA LEU A 311 29.63 -1.88 -7.90
C LEU A 311 30.33 -2.87 -6.95
N PRO A 312 29.99 -2.84 -5.65
CA PRO A 312 30.39 -3.91 -4.74
C PRO A 312 29.78 -5.24 -5.20
N ALA A 313 30.45 -6.36 -4.91
CA ALA A 313 29.95 -7.69 -5.27
C ALA A 313 28.54 -7.90 -4.70
N SER A 314 27.58 -8.22 -5.58
CA SER A 314 26.19 -8.44 -5.18
C SER A 314 26.05 -9.62 -4.22
N PRO A 315 25.11 -9.56 -3.25
CA PRO A 315 24.70 -10.74 -2.49
C PRO A 315 24.17 -11.83 -3.44
N LYS A 316 24.31 -13.10 -3.03
CA LYS A 316 23.82 -14.26 -3.79
C LYS A 316 22.32 -14.11 -4.10
N GLU A 317 21.91 -14.58 -5.28
CA GLU A 317 20.50 -14.56 -5.71
C GLU A 317 19.57 -15.09 -4.62
N LYS A 318 18.58 -14.28 -4.23
CA LYS A 318 17.51 -14.70 -3.32
C LYS A 318 16.54 -15.61 -4.09
N HIS A 319 16.18 -16.75 -3.50
CA HIS A 319 15.29 -17.73 -4.13
C HIS A 319 13.83 -17.24 -4.19
N MET A 320 13.52 -16.45 -5.23
CA MET A 320 12.20 -15.86 -5.53
C MET A 320 11.05 -16.88 -5.56
N GLY A 321 11.28 -18.07 -6.13
CA GLY A 321 10.26 -19.12 -6.22
C GLY A 321 9.80 -19.65 -4.86
N LEU A 322 10.69 -19.66 -3.86
CA LEU A 322 10.37 -20.18 -2.52
C LEU A 322 9.49 -19.20 -1.75
N THR A 323 9.80 -17.91 -1.77
CA THR A 323 9.05 -16.90 -1.00
C THR A 323 7.63 -16.69 -1.54
N ILE A 324 7.47 -16.60 -2.86
CA ILE A 324 6.15 -16.46 -3.50
C ILE A 324 5.33 -17.75 -3.33
N GLY A 325 5.96 -18.92 -3.46
CA GLY A 325 5.30 -20.21 -3.25
C GLY A 325 4.74 -20.35 -1.83
N VAL A 326 5.51 -19.93 -0.82
CA VAL A 326 5.08 -19.98 0.59
C VAL A 326 3.93 -19.02 0.88
N SER A 327 3.94 -17.80 0.34
CA SER A 327 2.89 -16.81 0.59
C SER A 327 1.57 -17.15 -0.12
N VAL A 328 1.62 -17.62 -1.36
CA VAL A 328 0.41 -18.06 -2.08
C VAL A 328 -0.17 -19.32 -1.42
N SER A 329 0.68 -20.25 -1.01
CA SER A 329 0.25 -21.47 -0.32
C SER A 329 -0.41 -21.18 1.03
N SER A 330 0.07 -20.18 1.78
CA SER A 330 -0.50 -19.84 3.09
C SER A 330 -1.86 -19.14 2.97
N VAL A 331 -2.04 -18.25 1.99
CA VAL A 331 -3.35 -17.62 1.71
C VAL A 331 -4.37 -18.65 1.25
N PHE A 332 -3.98 -19.56 0.35
CA PHE A 332 -4.85 -20.64 -0.11
C PHE A 332 -5.26 -21.56 1.05
N LEU A 333 -4.32 -21.91 1.93
CA LEU A 333 -4.61 -22.70 3.13
C LEU A 333 -5.57 -21.96 4.07
N ALA A 334 -5.39 -20.65 4.28
CA ALA A 334 -6.30 -19.86 5.10
C ALA A 334 -7.73 -19.81 4.53
N ILE A 335 -7.88 -19.67 3.21
CA ILE A 335 -9.18 -19.73 2.54
C ILE A 335 -9.83 -21.10 2.75
N ILE A 336 -9.07 -22.20 2.57
CA ILE A 336 -9.58 -23.55 2.83
C ILE A 336 -10.04 -23.70 4.28
N VAL A 337 -9.27 -23.23 5.25
CA VAL A 337 -9.63 -23.31 6.67
C VAL A 337 -10.90 -22.50 6.96
N ILE A 338 -11.04 -21.31 6.40
CA ILE A 338 -12.26 -20.48 6.53
C ILE A 338 -13.45 -21.17 5.88
N SER A 339 -13.30 -21.72 4.68
CA SER A 339 -14.36 -22.45 3.99
C SER A 339 -14.80 -23.71 4.75
N LEU A 340 -13.85 -24.46 5.31
CA LEU A 340 -14.14 -25.63 6.16
C LEU A 340 -14.84 -25.21 7.45
N ALA A 341 -14.38 -24.15 8.12
CA ALA A 341 -15.02 -23.64 9.32
C ALA A 341 -16.48 -23.23 9.06
N ILE A 342 -16.74 -22.49 7.97
CA ILE A 342 -18.10 -22.13 7.56
C ILE A 342 -18.93 -23.38 7.30
N PHE A 343 -18.40 -24.34 6.55
CA PHE A 343 -19.10 -25.61 6.27
C PHE A 343 -19.49 -26.35 7.55
N TYR A 344 -18.58 -26.52 8.51
CA TYR A 344 -18.87 -27.23 9.75
C TYR A 344 -19.80 -26.47 10.70
N THR A 345 -19.78 -25.13 10.69
CA THR A 345 -20.72 -24.33 11.51
C THR A 345 -22.17 -24.39 11.05
N VAL A 346 -22.41 -24.74 9.77
CA VAL A 346 -23.77 -24.85 9.19
C VAL A 346 -24.38 -26.25 9.43
N VAL A 347 -23.57 -27.26 9.82
CA VAL A 347 -24.05 -28.63 10.02
C VAL A 347 -24.45 -28.86 11.47
N GLY A 348 -25.65 -28.42 11.84
CA GLY A 348 -26.44 -29.23 12.77
C GLY A 348 -27.15 -30.34 11.98
N THR A 349 -27.45 -31.48 12.62
CA THR A 349 -28.15 -32.59 11.94
C THR A 349 -29.54 -32.12 11.48
N LEU A 350 -29.71 -31.92 10.18
CA LEU A 350 -30.95 -31.46 9.58
C LEU A 350 -32.11 -32.40 10.02
N GLY A 351 -33.14 -31.82 10.64
CA GLY A 351 -34.28 -32.56 11.20
C GLY A 351 -34.36 -32.53 12.73
N TYR A 352 -33.25 -32.25 13.44
CA TYR A 352 -33.24 -32.05 14.90
C TYR A 352 -33.03 -30.58 15.31
N LEU A 353 -32.81 -29.71 14.32
CA LEU A 353 -32.60 -28.29 14.54
C LEU A 353 -33.93 -27.57 14.77
N ALA A 354 -34.07 -26.96 15.95
CA ALA A 354 -35.19 -26.08 16.24
C ALA A 354 -35.23 -24.90 15.24
N PRO A 355 -36.42 -24.48 14.77
CA PRO A 355 -36.55 -23.47 13.71
C PRO A 355 -35.98 -22.09 14.06
N GLU A 356 -35.84 -21.78 15.35
CA GLU A 356 -35.22 -20.55 15.85
C GLU A 356 -33.69 -20.58 15.86
N LEU A 357 -33.07 -21.76 15.84
CA LEU A 357 -31.63 -21.93 16.03
C LEU A 357 -30.81 -21.40 14.84
N PRO A 358 -31.17 -21.65 13.55
CA PRO A 358 -30.49 -21.04 12.42
C PRO A 358 -30.63 -19.52 12.33
N ARG A 359 -31.71 -18.95 12.91
CA ARG A 359 -31.96 -17.49 12.90
C ARG A 359 -31.22 -16.76 14.02
N THR A 360 -31.12 -17.37 15.18
CA THR A 360 -30.58 -16.72 16.39
C THR A 360 -29.13 -17.10 16.68
N GLY A 361 -28.64 -18.24 16.14
CA GLY A 361 -27.29 -18.75 16.37
C GLY A 361 -27.01 -19.19 17.82
N LYS A 362 -28.04 -19.28 18.67
CA LYS A 362 -27.91 -19.58 20.11
C LYS A 362 -28.65 -20.87 20.47
N ALA A 363 -27.90 -21.88 20.92
CA ALA A 363 -28.48 -23.06 21.54
C ALA A 363 -29.12 -22.69 22.88
N THR A 364 -30.31 -23.23 23.16
CA THR A 364 -31.09 -22.98 24.38
C THR A 364 -31.68 -24.29 24.89
N ALA A 365 -32.08 -24.35 26.16
CA ALA A 365 -32.78 -25.51 26.70
C ALA A 365 -34.03 -25.89 25.87
N SER A 366 -34.73 -24.89 25.30
CA SER A 366 -35.88 -25.11 24.41
C SER A 366 -35.48 -25.73 23.06
N SER A 367 -34.32 -25.39 22.50
CA SER A 367 -33.85 -26.03 21.26
C SER A 367 -33.45 -27.49 21.49
N ASP A 368 -32.93 -27.82 22.67
CA ASP A 368 -32.62 -29.19 23.06
C ASP A 368 -33.91 -30.03 23.23
N VAL A 369 -34.97 -29.44 23.78
CA VAL A 369 -36.30 -30.07 23.86
C VAL A 369 -36.86 -30.38 22.46
N TYR A 370 -36.67 -29.49 21.49
CA TYR A 370 -37.09 -29.75 20.11
C TYR A 370 -36.36 -30.95 19.50
N ALA A 371 -35.03 -30.99 19.67
CA ALA A 371 -34.22 -32.12 19.19
C ALA A 371 -34.65 -33.44 19.84
N PHE A 372 -34.98 -33.41 21.14
CA PHE A 372 -35.54 -34.55 21.85
C PHE A 372 -36.91 -34.98 21.30
N GLY A 373 -37.79 -34.02 20.98
CA GLY A 373 -39.07 -34.30 20.33
C GLY A 373 -38.91 -34.99 18.97
N ALA A 374 -38.01 -34.48 18.13
CA ALA A 374 -37.68 -35.11 16.85
C ALA A 374 -37.13 -36.53 17.02
N LEU A 375 -36.30 -36.77 18.05
CA LEU A 375 -35.80 -38.10 18.41
C LEU A 375 -36.91 -39.05 18.87
N LEU A 376 -37.84 -38.59 19.71
CA LEU A 376 -38.99 -39.40 20.13
C LEU A 376 -39.81 -39.86 18.93
N LEU A 377 -40.06 -38.95 17.98
CA LEU A 377 -40.79 -39.29 16.76
C LEU A 377 -39.99 -40.23 15.86
N GLU A 378 -38.67 -40.05 15.72
CA GLU A 378 -37.81 -40.98 14.99
C GLU A 378 -37.88 -42.39 15.56
N VAL A 379 -37.80 -42.52 16.88
CA VAL A 379 -37.84 -43.82 17.56
C VAL A 379 -39.21 -44.48 17.41
N ALA A 380 -40.30 -43.72 17.61
CA ALA A 380 -41.67 -44.25 17.49
C ALA A 380 -42.03 -44.64 16.05
N CYS A 381 -41.56 -43.88 15.06
CA CYS A 381 -41.90 -44.09 13.65
C CYS A 381 -40.89 -44.97 12.91
N GLY A 382 -39.70 -45.20 13.46
CA GLY A 382 -38.61 -45.93 12.80
C GLY A 382 -38.05 -45.22 11.57
N ARG A 383 -38.34 -43.92 11.41
CA ARG A 383 -38.04 -43.07 10.25
C ARG A 383 -37.09 -41.97 10.65
N ARG A 384 -36.21 -41.55 9.73
CA ARG A 384 -35.32 -40.41 10.03
C ARG A 384 -36.12 -39.10 10.04
N PRO A 385 -35.76 -38.11 10.88
CA PRO A 385 -36.46 -36.82 10.89
C PRO A 385 -36.51 -36.08 9.55
N ILE A 386 -35.51 -36.34 8.68
CA ILE A 386 -35.54 -35.95 7.28
C ILE A 386 -35.25 -37.17 6.40
N GLU A 387 -36.13 -37.43 5.44
CA GLU A 387 -35.98 -38.48 4.44
C GLU A 387 -35.94 -37.89 3.03
N PRO A 388 -34.73 -37.66 2.46
CA PRO A 388 -34.59 -37.01 1.15
C PRO A 388 -35.16 -37.79 -0.04
N LYS A 389 -35.53 -39.07 0.17
CA LYS A 389 -36.07 -39.97 -0.85
C LYS A 389 -37.60 -40.11 -0.78
N ALA A 390 -38.25 -39.48 0.19
CA ALA A 390 -39.69 -39.49 0.35
C ALA A 390 -40.37 -38.44 -0.55
N LEU A 391 -41.69 -38.51 -0.70
CA LEU A 391 -42.47 -37.46 -1.35
C LEU A 391 -42.29 -36.13 -0.58
N PRO A 392 -42.42 -34.96 -1.24
CA PRO A 392 -42.22 -33.66 -0.59
C PRO A 392 -43.05 -33.46 0.69
N GLU A 393 -44.23 -34.04 0.74
CA GLU A 393 -45.19 -34.01 1.85
C GLU A 393 -44.77 -34.89 3.04
N GLU A 394 -43.91 -35.88 2.83
CA GLU A 394 -43.39 -36.80 3.86
C GLU A 394 -41.91 -36.58 4.20
N MET A 395 -41.29 -35.54 3.62
CA MET A 395 -39.85 -35.30 3.73
C MET A 395 -39.42 -34.94 5.16
N VAL A 396 -40.31 -34.31 5.93
CA VAL A 396 -40.11 -33.88 7.32
C VAL A 396 -41.02 -34.70 8.24
N LEU A 397 -40.42 -35.51 9.10
CA LEU A 397 -41.16 -36.45 9.95
C LEU A 397 -42.15 -35.74 10.89
N VAL A 398 -41.75 -34.63 11.50
CA VAL A 398 -42.59 -33.85 12.42
C VAL A 398 -43.90 -33.40 11.75
N ASP A 399 -43.81 -32.92 10.51
CA ASP A 399 -44.98 -32.43 9.75
C ASP A 399 -45.93 -33.57 9.38
N LEU A 400 -45.38 -34.71 8.95
CA LEU A 400 -46.14 -35.92 8.65
C LEU A 400 -46.90 -36.43 9.88
N VAL A 401 -46.25 -36.50 11.05
CA VAL A 401 -46.90 -36.98 12.27
C VAL A 401 -47.99 -35.99 12.72
N TRP A 402 -47.78 -34.68 12.54
CA TRP A 402 -48.81 -33.67 12.80
C TRP A 402 -50.05 -33.85 11.91
N GLU A 403 -49.85 -34.14 10.62
CA GLU A 403 -50.94 -34.39 9.68
C GLU A 403 -51.75 -35.63 10.07
N ARG A 404 -51.07 -36.77 10.31
CA ARG A 404 -51.73 -38.02 10.72
C ARG A 404 -52.43 -37.90 12.07
N PHE A 405 -51.86 -37.12 12.99
CA PHE A 405 -52.52 -36.80 14.25
C PHE A 405 -53.84 -36.04 14.05
N ARG A 406 -53.88 -35.05 13.13
CA ARG A 406 -55.12 -34.30 12.81
C ARG A 406 -56.19 -35.17 12.16
N GLU A 407 -55.79 -36.15 11.35
CA GLU A 407 -56.69 -37.12 10.73
C GLU A 407 -57.25 -38.16 11.71
N GLY A 408 -56.79 -38.17 12.97
CA GLY A 408 -57.14 -39.19 13.96
C GLY A 408 -56.45 -40.53 13.72
N LYS A 409 -55.39 -40.55 12.90
CA LYS A 409 -54.66 -41.73 12.44
C LYS A 409 -53.21 -41.74 12.94
N VAL A 410 -52.98 -41.26 14.16
CA VAL A 410 -51.61 -41.12 14.71
C VAL A 410 -50.86 -42.45 14.80
N LEU A 411 -51.55 -43.58 14.93
CA LEU A 411 -50.91 -44.89 14.97
C LEU A 411 -50.40 -45.38 13.60
N ASP A 412 -50.83 -44.76 12.49
CA ASP A 412 -50.39 -45.14 11.14
C ASP A 412 -48.91 -44.79 10.88
N VAL A 413 -48.33 -43.90 11.70
CA VAL A 413 -46.91 -43.52 11.58
C VAL A 413 -45.97 -44.43 12.36
N VAL A 414 -46.50 -45.34 13.20
CA VAL A 414 -45.69 -46.21 14.05
C VAL A 414 -44.81 -47.13 13.21
N ASP A 415 -43.59 -47.38 13.69
CA ASP A 415 -42.61 -48.22 13.00
C ASP A 415 -43.22 -49.58 12.59
N PRO A 416 -43.33 -49.87 11.27
CA PRO A 416 -43.89 -51.13 10.79
C PRO A 416 -43.13 -52.36 11.30
N ARG A 417 -41.86 -52.22 11.68
CA ARG A 417 -41.03 -53.31 12.20
C ARG A 417 -41.49 -53.79 13.57
N LEU A 418 -42.25 -52.99 14.32
CA LEU A 418 -42.84 -53.40 15.60
C LEU A 418 -44.01 -54.38 15.42
N ASN A 419 -44.60 -54.47 14.21
CA ASN A 419 -45.63 -55.45 13.85
C ASN A 419 -46.79 -55.55 14.87
N GLY A 420 -47.21 -54.41 15.43
CA GLY A 420 -48.27 -54.31 16.44
C GLY A 420 -47.87 -54.77 17.86
N GLN A 421 -46.60 -55.11 18.10
CA GLN A 421 -46.09 -55.51 19.41
C GLN A 421 -45.65 -54.30 20.24
N TYR A 422 -46.60 -53.45 20.61
CA TYR A 422 -46.38 -52.31 21.51
C TYR A 422 -47.65 -52.01 22.30
N ASN A 423 -47.53 -51.32 23.43
CA ASN A 423 -48.68 -50.81 24.15
C ASN A 423 -49.21 -49.56 23.41
N GLU A 424 -50.42 -49.62 22.85
CA GLU A 424 -51.01 -48.51 22.10
C GLU A 424 -51.11 -47.22 22.93
N SER A 425 -51.41 -47.33 24.22
CA SER A 425 -51.54 -46.15 25.09
C SER A 425 -50.20 -45.44 25.29
N GLU A 426 -49.13 -46.21 25.50
CA GLU A 426 -47.77 -45.68 25.62
C GLU A 426 -47.27 -45.09 24.30
N MET A 427 -47.58 -45.74 23.17
CA MET A 427 -47.18 -45.26 21.84
C MET A 427 -47.88 -43.96 21.48
N VAL A 428 -49.19 -43.85 21.73
CA VAL A 428 -49.94 -42.60 21.53
C VAL A 428 -49.38 -41.49 22.42
N MET A 429 -49.03 -41.79 23.67
CA MET A 429 -48.38 -40.83 24.58
C MET A 429 -47.04 -40.34 24.02
N VAL A 430 -46.15 -41.25 23.59
CA VAL A 430 -44.83 -40.88 23.03
C VAL A 430 -44.96 -40.02 21.77
N LEU A 431 -45.89 -40.37 20.86
CA LEU A 431 -46.13 -39.58 19.65
C LEU A 431 -46.67 -38.18 19.97
N LYS A 432 -47.63 -38.08 20.89
CA LYS A 432 -48.17 -36.80 21.36
C LYS A 432 -47.11 -35.94 22.05
N LEU A 433 -46.30 -36.54 22.91
CA LEU A 433 -45.21 -35.86 23.62
C LEU A 433 -44.12 -35.39 22.64
N GLY A 434 -43.78 -36.22 21.65
CA GLY A 434 -42.88 -35.87 20.55
C GLY A 434 -43.36 -34.62 19.81
N LEU A 435 -44.64 -34.56 19.42
CA LEU A 435 -45.26 -33.40 18.77
C LEU A 435 -45.25 -32.12 19.63
N MET A 436 -45.47 -32.25 20.94
CA MET A 436 -45.39 -31.11 21.87
C MET A 436 -43.95 -30.58 21.99
N CYS A 437 -42.98 -31.49 22.11
CA CYS A 437 -41.56 -31.13 22.21
C CYS A 437 -41.05 -30.50 20.92
N SER A 438 -41.49 -30.98 19.76
CA SER A 438 -41.10 -30.47 18.44
C SER A 438 -41.98 -29.31 17.95
N ASN A 439 -42.61 -28.54 18.84
CA ASN A 439 -43.43 -27.39 18.44
C ASN A 439 -42.56 -26.29 17.80
N ASN A 440 -43.05 -25.63 16.75
CA ASN A 440 -42.34 -24.52 16.11
C ASN A 440 -42.24 -23.28 17.01
N VAL A 441 -43.10 -23.16 18.02
CA VAL A 441 -43.08 -22.09 19.02
C VAL A 441 -42.32 -22.57 20.27
N SER A 442 -41.19 -21.95 20.57
CA SER A 442 -40.31 -22.36 21.68
C SER A 442 -40.99 -22.33 23.06
N ILE A 443 -41.80 -21.32 23.34
CA ILE A 443 -42.50 -21.18 24.63
C ILE A 443 -43.65 -22.18 24.81
N ALA A 444 -44.14 -22.78 23.72
CA ALA A 444 -45.19 -23.79 23.77
C ALA A 444 -44.65 -25.20 24.05
N ARG A 445 -43.32 -25.37 24.06
CA ARG A 445 -42.67 -26.65 24.37
C ARG A 445 -42.64 -26.87 25.88
N PRO A 446 -42.86 -28.11 26.36
CA PRO A 446 -42.69 -28.42 27.78
C PRO A 446 -41.23 -28.28 28.22
N THR A 447 -41.01 -28.08 29.51
CA THR A 447 -39.68 -28.21 30.10
C THR A 447 -39.25 -29.69 30.14
N MET A 448 -37.95 -29.97 30.10
CA MET A 448 -37.46 -31.37 30.21
C MET A 448 -37.95 -32.08 31.48
N ARG A 449 -38.20 -31.35 32.57
CA ARG A 449 -38.80 -31.90 33.78
C ARG A 449 -40.22 -32.41 33.52
N GLN A 450 -41.06 -31.61 32.86
CA GLN A 450 -42.42 -32.01 32.48
C GLN A 450 -42.40 -33.19 31.50
N VAL A 451 -41.47 -33.20 30.54
CA VAL A 451 -41.29 -34.32 29.61
C VAL A 451 -41.04 -35.64 30.33
N ILE A 452 -40.17 -35.65 31.35
CA ILE A 452 -39.89 -36.84 32.17
C ILE A 452 -41.15 -37.25 32.95
N MET A 453 -41.85 -36.30 33.57
CA MET A 453 -43.10 -36.59 34.32
C MET A 453 -44.18 -37.24 33.43
N PHE A 454 -44.29 -36.85 32.15
CA PHE A 454 -45.19 -37.50 31.20
C PHE A 454 -44.74 -38.92 30.86
N LEU A 455 -43.43 -39.14 30.64
CA LEU A 455 -42.88 -40.47 30.31
C LEU A 455 -42.98 -41.47 31.48
N ASP A 456 -42.82 -40.98 32.72
CA ASP A 456 -42.95 -41.79 33.93
C ASP A 456 -44.41 -42.05 34.34
N GLY A 457 -45.38 -41.47 33.60
CA GLY A 457 -46.81 -41.62 33.87
C GLY A 457 -47.31 -40.86 35.10
N GLU A 458 -46.51 -39.93 35.62
CA GLU A 458 -46.85 -39.09 36.79
C GLU A 458 -47.89 -38.01 36.46
N CYS A 459 -48.06 -37.65 35.18
CA CYS A 459 -49.03 -36.68 34.69
C CYS A 459 -49.67 -37.16 33.38
N GLN A 460 -50.96 -36.88 33.16
CA GLN A 460 -51.63 -37.17 31.89
C GLN A 460 -51.44 -36.04 30.88
N LEU A 461 -51.21 -36.40 29.62
CA LEU A 461 -51.15 -35.45 28.50
C LEU A 461 -52.53 -34.82 28.24
N PRO A 462 -52.62 -33.52 27.89
CA PRO A 462 -53.88 -32.88 27.53
C PRO A 462 -54.60 -33.62 26.38
N GLU A 463 -55.91 -33.82 26.51
CA GLU A 463 -56.71 -34.57 25.52
C GLU A 463 -56.79 -33.88 24.14
N SER A 464 -56.65 -32.55 24.09
CA SER A 464 -56.81 -31.74 22.88
C SER A 464 -55.54 -30.96 22.48
N LEU A 465 -54.60 -31.62 21.78
CA LEU A 465 -53.45 -30.94 21.15
C LEU A 465 -53.82 -30.03 19.94
N ARG A 466 -55.12 -29.81 19.69
CA ARG A 466 -55.66 -29.16 18.47
C ARG A 466 -55.32 -27.67 18.34
N THR A 467 -54.90 -27.01 19.42
CA THR A 467 -54.68 -25.55 19.46
C THR A 467 -53.25 -25.11 19.12
N LEU A 468 -52.31 -26.05 18.96
CA LEU A 468 -50.87 -25.77 19.05
C LEU A 468 -50.11 -25.51 17.73
N HIS A 469 -50.77 -25.57 16.58
CA HIS A 469 -50.11 -25.39 15.27
C HIS A 469 -50.63 -24.21 14.44
N GLY A 470 -51.53 -23.35 14.94
CA GLY A 470 -52.15 -22.33 14.08
C GLY A 470 -52.78 -21.08 14.67
N ALA A 471 -52.63 -20.77 15.97
CA ALA A 471 -53.24 -19.56 16.53
C ALA A 471 -52.27 -18.36 16.50
N ALA A 472 -52.66 -17.31 15.76
CA ALA A 472 -52.16 -15.97 15.97
C ALA A 472 -52.54 -15.48 17.38
N CYS A 473 -51.72 -14.57 17.93
CA CYS A 473 -51.78 -13.93 19.24
C CYS A 473 -53.17 -13.80 19.89
N ALA A 474 -53.25 -14.19 21.17
CA ALA A 474 -53.94 -13.53 22.30
C ALA A 474 -54.82 -14.46 23.17
N ASP A 475 -55.31 -15.61 22.66
CA ASP A 475 -56.30 -16.40 23.42
C ASP A 475 -55.75 -17.69 24.07
N VAL A 476 -54.54 -18.13 23.72
CA VAL A 476 -53.95 -19.39 24.24
C VAL A 476 -53.37 -19.25 25.67
N GLU A 477 -53.10 -18.03 26.12
CA GLU A 477 -52.57 -17.75 27.46
C GLU A 477 -53.59 -18.09 28.56
N LYS A 478 -54.90 -18.00 28.25
CA LYS A 478 -55.98 -18.21 29.21
C LYS A 478 -56.28 -19.69 29.45
N ASP A 479 -56.33 -20.49 28.38
CA ASP A 479 -56.70 -21.92 28.48
C ASP A 479 -55.61 -22.78 29.15
N ILE A 480 -54.33 -22.37 29.08
CA ILE A 480 -53.22 -23.06 29.75
C ILE A 480 -53.13 -22.67 31.23
N ILE A 481 -53.47 -21.44 31.61
CA ILE A 481 -53.47 -21.01 33.01
C ILE A 481 -54.71 -21.55 33.73
N ASP A 482 -55.88 -21.51 33.10
CA ASP A 482 -57.15 -22.00 33.68
C ASP A 482 -57.13 -23.53 33.93
N ALA A 483 -56.35 -24.30 33.16
CA ALA A 483 -56.20 -25.75 33.37
C ALA A 483 -55.28 -26.12 34.56
N PHE A 484 -54.47 -25.17 35.06
CA PHE A 484 -53.55 -25.39 36.19
C PHE A 484 -54.04 -24.76 37.51
N ASP A 485 -55.00 -23.83 37.49
CA ASP A 485 -55.58 -23.24 38.72
C ASP A 485 -56.61 -24.15 39.43
N ASP A 486 -57.17 -25.16 38.75
CA ASP A 486 -58.23 -26.03 39.31
C ASP A 486 -57.70 -27.15 40.24
N PHE A 487 -56.38 -27.21 40.46
CA PHE A 487 -55.74 -28.14 41.41
C PHE A 487 -55.26 -27.47 42.71
N GLY A 488 -55.65 -26.21 42.93
CA GLY A 488 -55.17 -25.35 44.01
C GLY A 488 -56.06 -25.27 45.27
N GLU A 489 -56.80 -26.30 45.67
CA GLU A 489 -57.38 -26.35 47.02
C GLU A 489 -57.26 -27.75 47.64
N PHE A 490 -56.18 -27.97 48.39
CA PHE A 490 -56.22 -28.67 49.68
C PHE A 490 -54.96 -28.29 50.47
N GLU A 491 -55.12 -27.31 51.35
CA GLU A 491 -54.13 -26.84 52.32
C GLU A 491 -53.93 -27.83 53.48
N LEU A 492 -52.67 -27.92 53.91
CA LEU A 492 -52.21 -28.02 55.31
C LEU A 492 -52.84 -29.09 56.22
N LEU A 493 -52.20 -30.27 56.27
CA LEU A 493 -51.57 -30.84 57.49
C LEU A 493 -50.71 -32.07 57.16
#